data_AF-A0A3C1I089-F1
#
_entry.id   AF-A0A3C1I089-F1
#
_cell.length_a   1.000
_cell.length_b   1.000
_cell.length_c   1.000
_cell.angle_alpha   90.00
_cell.angle_beta   90.00
_cell.angle_gamma   90.00
#
_symmetry.space_group_name_H-M   'P 1'
#
loop_
_entity.id
_entity.type
_entity.pdbx_description
1 polymer ?
#
loop_
_entity_poly.entity_id
_entity_poly.type
_entity_poly.pdbx_seq_one_letter_code
_entity_poly.pdbx_strand_id
1 'polypeptide(L)'
;MKKNKKLFLRLAGMSLILMIIFSGVKIAFADQDIGYMISNWLDRKRIESLKEIDNTISEEQATQTSRLKSEINKKIKAAEEQYHSFIESEKLKRVQGLEKYTTQLIEKYEAPEISREETIKKLECIKQKAEIEMDIVLGKKGENELISCSNN
;
A
#
# COMPACT_ATOMS: atom_id res chain seq x y z
N MET A 1 92.53 48.81 -26.73
CA MET A 1 91.13 48.86 -26.20
C MET A 1 90.12 47.86 -26.82
N LYS A 2 90.42 47.09 -27.88
CA LYS A 2 89.43 46.17 -28.52
C LYS A 2 89.14 44.85 -27.79
N LYS A 3 90.07 44.30 -26.99
CA LYS A 3 89.87 43.02 -26.25
C LYS A 3 88.84 43.15 -25.13
N ASN A 4 88.84 44.26 -24.39
CA ASN A 4 87.93 44.46 -23.24
C ASN A 4 86.46 44.64 -23.67
N LYS A 5 86.22 45.20 -24.87
CA LYS A 5 84.87 45.32 -25.44
C LYS A 5 84.26 43.95 -25.79
N LYS A 6 85.06 43.00 -26.29
CA LYS A 6 84.58 41.63 -26.59
C LYS A 6 84.27 40.85 -25.32
N LEU A 7 85.01 41.07 -24.24
CA LEU A 7 84.77 40.42 -22.95
C LEU A 7 83.50 40.96 -22.28
N PHE A 8 83.31 42.28 -22.30
CA PHE A 8 82.11 42.94 -21.80
C PHE A 8 80.85 42.51 -22.58
N LEU A 9 80.94 42.40 -23.91
CA LEU A 9 79.82 41.96 -24.75
C LEU A 9 79.41 40.50 -24.46
N ARG A 10 80.38 39.62 -24.16
CA ARG A 10 80.10 38.23 -23.74
C ARG A 10 79.44 38.17 -22.37
N LEU A 11 79.94 38.96 -21.41
CA LEU A 11 79.35 39.07 -20.07
C LEU A 11 77.92 39.63 -20.11
N ALA A 12 77.68 40.66 -20.91
CA ALA A 12 76.35 41.23 -21.09
C ALA A 12 75.37 40.24 -21.74
N GLY A 13 75.81 39.50 -22.76
CA GLY A 13 74.99 38.46 -23.40
C GLY A 13 74.65 37.32 -22.43
N MET A 14 75.61 36.90 -21.60
CA MET A 14 75.39 35.85 -20.60
C MET A 14 74.47 36.31 -19.47
N SER A 15 74.58 37.57 -19.03
CA SER A 15 73.66 38.18 -18.07
C SER A 15 72.22 38.27 -18.62
N LEU A 16 72.06 38.52 -19.91
CA LEU A 16 70.73 38.61 -20.54
C LEU A 16 70.07 37.24 -20.66
N ILE A 17 70.84 36.20 -20.97
CA ILE A 17 70.37 34.81 -20.96
C ILE A 17 69.98 34.39 -19.54
N LEU A 18 70.79 34.73 -18.53
CA LEU A 18 70.47 34.47 -17.14
C LEU A 18 69.21 35.21 -16.69
N MET A 19 68.99 36.46 -17.14
CA MET A 19 67.74 37.18 -16.87
C MET A 19 66.52 36.51 -17.52
N ILE A 20 66.64 35.96 -18.73
CA ILE A 20 65.53 35.24 -19.39
C ILE A 20 65.19 33.93 -18.66
N ILE A 21 66.20 33.25 -18.11
CA ILE A 21 66.01 32.02 -17.34
C ILE A 21 65.44 32.34 -15.94
N PHE A 22 65.86 33.45 -15.31
CA PHE A 22 65.37 33.90 -14.00
C PHE A 22 64.06 34.69 -14.04
N SER A 23 63.69 35.27 -15.19
CA SER A 23 62.33 35.75 -15.46
C SER A 23 61.48 34.51 -15.68
N GLY A 24 61.17 33.83 -14.58
CA GLY A 24 60.54 32.52 -14.57
C GLY A 24 59.44 32.47 -15.61
N VAL A 25 59.48 31.42 -16.44
CA VAL A 25 58.38 31.08 -17.33
C VAL A 25 57.15 30.96 -16.43
N LYS A 26 56.36 32.03 -16.36
CA LYS A 26 54.99 31.95 -15.88
C LYS A 26 54.29 31.14 -16.94
N ILE A 27 54.30 29.83 -16.76
CA ILE A 27 53.40 28.95 -17.48
C ILE A 27 52.02 29.47 -17.07
N ALA A 28 51.41 30.25 -17.96
CA ALA A 28 49.99 30.57 -17.87
C ALA A 28 49.27 29.27 -18.16
N PHE A 29 49.17 28.40 -17.14
CA PHE A 29 48.17 27.37 -17.15
C PHE A 29 46.83 28.07 -17.31
N ALA A 30 46.00 27.58 -18.24
CA ALA A 30 44.61 27.98 -18.40
C ALA A 30 43.80 27.53 -17.17
N ASP A 31 44.19 28.03 -16.00
CA ASP A 31 43.65 27.71 -14.67
C ASP A 31 42.17 28.10 -14.56
N GLN A 32 41.71 28.97 -15.47
CA GLN A 32 40.31 29.34 -15.62
C GLN A 32 39.42 28.25 -16.26
N ASP A 33 39.96 27.33 -17.05
CA ASP A 33 39.12 26.39 -17.83
C ASP A 33 38.93 25.04 -17.11
N ILE A 34 39.97 24.51 -16.47
CA ILE A 34 39.91 23.22 -15.77
C ILE A 34 39.02 23.30 -14.51
N GLY A 35 39.12 24.38 -13.73
CA GLY A 35 38.28 24.58 -12.54
C GLY A 35 36.79 24.66 -12.89
N TYR A 36 36.46 25.35 -13.99
CA TYR A 36 35.10 25.43 -14.51
C TYR A 36 34.57 24.08 -15.01
N MET A 37 35.40 23.31 -15.72
CA MET A 37 35.04 21.95 -16.17
C MET A 37 34.77 21.00 -14.99
N ILE A 38 35.62 21.01 -13.95
CA ILE A 38 35.44 20.17 -12.76
C ILE A 38 34.18 20.58 -11.99
N SER A 39 33.95 21.89 -11.82
CA SER A 39 32.75 22.40 -11.16
C SER A 39 31.48 21.95 -11.90
N ASN A 40 31.45 22.08 -13.22
CA ASN A 40 30.32 21.65 -14.04
C ASN A 40 30.11 20.13 -14.02
N TRP A 41 31.19 19.35 -14.01
CA TRP A 41 31.09 17.89 -13.89
C TRP A 41 30.54 17.47 -12.53
N LEU A 42 31.00 18.09 -11.44
CA LEU A 42 30.50 17.85 -10.09
C LEU A 42 29.02 18.24 -9.96
N ASP A 43 28.62 19.40 -10.49
CA ASP A 43 27.22 19.82 -10.48
C ASP A 43 26.34 18.88 -11.30
N ARG A 44 26.79 18.42 -12.46
CA ARG A 44 26.08 17.39 -13.25
C ARG A 44 25.94 16.09 -12.46
N LYS A 45 27.00 15.62 -11.81
CA LYS A 45 26.96 14.41 -10.98
C LYS A 45 26.03 14.55 -9.78
N ARG A 46 25.98 15.73 -9.17
CA ARG A 46 25.01 16.04 -8.10
C ARG A 46 23.58 15.94 -8.62
N ILE A 47 23.28 16.56 -9.77
CA ILE A 47 21.94 16.51 -10.39
C ILE A 47 21.56 15.09 -10.80
N GLU A 48 22.49 14.34 -11.41
CA GLU A 48 22.28 12.93 -11.77
C GLU A 48 21.97 12.08 -10.54
N SER A 49 22.73 12.26 -9.45
CA SER A 49 22.51 11.52 -8.20
C SER A 49 21.17 11.87 -7.55
N LEU A 50 20.77 13.14 -7.55
CA LEU A 50 19.45 13.56 -7.06
C LEU A 50 18.32 12.91 -7.87
N LYS A 51 18.45 12.89 -9.20
CA LYS A 51 17.48 12.25 -10.08
C LYS A 51 17.41 10.73 -9.84
N GLU A 52 18.55 10.08 -9.61
CA GLU A 52 18.60 8.65 -9.27
C GLU A 52 17.87 8.38 -7.96
N ILE A 53 18.14 9.19 -6.91
CA ILE A 53 17.46 9.09 -5.61
C ILE A 53 15.95 9.28 -5.78
N ASP A 54 15.51 10.30 -6.49
CA ASP A 54 14.08 10.57 -6.71
C ASP A 54 13.38 9.42 -7.45
N ASN A 55 14.07 8.83 -8.44
CA ASN A 55 13.57 7.65 -9.15
C ASN A 55 13.44 6.45 -8.22
N THR A 56 14.47 6.14 -7.43
CA THR A 56 14.44 5.03 -6.45
C THR A 56 13.35 5.24 -5.40
N ILE A 57 13.17 6.46 -4.90
CA ILE A 57 12.09 6.79 -3.97
C ILE A 57 10.73 6.53 -4.63
N SER A 58 10.56 6.96 -5.88
CA SER A 58 9.31 6.76 -6.61
C SER A 58 9.00 5.27 -6.86
N GLU A 59 10.01 4.48 -7.19
CA GLU A 59 9.90 3.03 -7.38
C GLU A 59 9.55 2.31 -6.07
N GLU A 60 10.20 2.67 -4.96
CA GLU A 60 9.89 2.12 -3.65
C GLU A 60 8.48 2.51 -3.20
N GLN A 61 8.07 3.76 -3.42
CA GLN A 61 6.70 4.20 -3.13
C GLN A 61 5.66 3.41 -3.94
N ALA A 62 5.91 3.15 -5.22
CA ALA A 62 5.04 2.34 -6.06
C ALA A 62 4.95 0.90 -5.53
N THR A 63 6.08 0.31 -5.17
CA THR A 63 6.18 -1.05 -4.60
C THR A 63 5.41 -1.15 -3.29
N GLN A 64 5.63 -0.22 -2.38
CA GLN A 64 4.99 -0.19 -1.07
C GLN A 64 3.48 0.09 -1.17
N THR A 65 3.06 0.94 -2.10
CA THR A 65 1.64 1.17 -2.39
C THR A 65 0.97 -0.09 -2.92
N SER A 66 1.64 -0.82 -3.83
CA SER A 66 1.13 -2.10 -4.35
C SER A 66 1.01 -3.15 -3.24
N ARG A 67 2.03 -3.26 -2.39
CA ARG A 67 2.02 -4.15 -1.22
C ARG A 67 0.89 -3.80 -0.25
N LEU A 68 0.71 -2.53 0.07
CA LEU A 68 -0.35 -2.05 0.95
C LEU A 68 -1.74 -2.39 0.38
N LYS A 69 -1.96 -2.16 -0.91
CA LYS A 69 -3.21 -2.56 -1.59
C LYS A 69 -3.47 -4.06 -1.47
N SER A 70 -2.44 -4.89 -1.66
CA SER A 70 -2.55 -6.34 -1.49
C SER A 70 -2.95 -6.73 -0.07
N GLU A 71 -2.29 -6.16 0.95
CA GLU A 71 -2.59 -6.44 2.35
C GLU A 71 -3.99 -5.96 2.76
N ILE A 72 -4.43 -4.79 2.28
CA ILE A 72 -5.81 -4.31 2.49
C ILE A 72 -6.81 -5.31 1.91
N ASN A 73 -6.61 -5.76 0.68
CA ASN A 73 -7.51 -6.74 0.05
C ASN A 73 -7.54 -8.07 0.82
N LYS A 74 -6.40 -8.54 1.35
CA LYS A 74 -6.38 -9.73 2.22
C LYS A 74 -7.18 -9.51 3.51
N LYS A 75 -7.06 -8.33 4.13
CA LYS A 75 -7.82 -7.99 5.34
C LYS A 75 -9.32 -7.87 5.08
N ILE A 76 -9.72 -7.31 3.93
CA ILE A 76 -11.12 -7.25 3.51
C ILE A 76 -11.69 -8.67 3.38
N LYS A 77 -11.02 -9.57 2.65
CA LYS A 77 -11.46 -10.96 2.50
C LYS A 77 -11.57 -11.70 3.84
N ALA A 78 -10.57 -11.54 4.71
CA ALA A 78 -10.60 -12.13 6.04
C ALA A 78 -11.76 -11.58 6.89
N ALA A 79 -12.07 -10.29 6.76
CA ALA A 79 -13.20 -9.68 7.45
C ALA A 79 -14.54 -10.17 6.89
N GLU A 80 -14.67 -10.35 5.57
CA GLU A 80 -15.83 -10.94 4.92
C GLU A 80 -16.07 -12.38 5.42
N GLU A 81 -15.02 -13.21 5.48
CA GLU A 81 -15.10 -14.58 6.02
C GLU A 81 -15.51 -14.61 7.49
N GLN A 82 -14.95 -13.71 8.32
CA GLN A 82 -15.33 -13.58 9.72
C GLN A 82 -16.78 -13.10 9.89
N TYR A 83 -17.21 -12.16 9.06
CA TYR A 83 -18.58 -11.66 9.05
C TYR A 83 -19.58 -12.76 8.67
N HIS A 84 -19.29 -13.53 7.62
CA HIS A 84 -20.12 -14.68 7.24
C HIS A 84 -20.19 -15.71 8.38
N SER A 85 -19.04 -16.07 8.96
CA SER A 85 -19.00 -17.01 10.08
C SER A 85 -19.79 -16.50 11.30
N PHE A 86 -19.72 -15.21 11.58
CA PHE A 86 -20.49 -14.57 12.65
C PHE A 86 -22.00 -14.69 12.40
N ILE A 87 -22.48 -14.32 11.21
CA ILE A 87 -23.91 -14.40 10.91
C ILE A 87 -24.41 -15.84 10.94
N GLU A 88 -23.66 -16.81 10.42
CA GLU A 88 -24.02 -18.23 10.53
C GLU A 88 -24.15 -18.68 11.99
N SER A 89 -23.22 -18.25 12.84
CA SER A 89 -23.27 -18.56 14.27
C SER A 89 -24.47 -17.93 14.97
N GLU A 90 -24.82 -16.69 14.60
CA GLU A 90 -25.98 -16.00 15.15
C GLU A 90 -27.28 -16.64 14.65
N LYS A 91 -27.38 -17.01 13.37
CA LYS A 91 -28.51 -17.77 12.84
C LYS A 91 -28.72 -19.03 13.65
N LEU A 92 -27.68 -19.84 13.83
CA LEU A 92 -27.79 -21.09 14.59
C LEU A 92 -28.30 -20.86 16.02
N LYS A 93 -27.76 -19.86 16.72
CA LYS A 93 -28.24 -19.49 18.07
C LYS A 93 -29.71 -19.07 18.06
N ARG A 94 -30.14 -18.29 17.06
CA ARG A 94 -31.52 -17.80 16.94
C ARG A 94 -32.48 -18.93 16.62
N VAL A 95 -32.13 -19.83 15.68
CA VAL A 95 -32.91 -21.03 15.36
C VAL A 95 -33.08 -21.92 16.58
N GLN A 96 -32.00 -22.22 17.30
CA GLN A 96 -32.07 -23.01 18.53
C GLN A 96 -32.92 -22.32 19.62
N GLY A 97 -32.83 -21.00 19.73
CA GLY A 97 -33.66 -20.21 20.62
C GLY A 97 -35.14 -20.27 20.25
N LEU A 98 -35.46 -20.14 18.96
CA LEU A 98 -36.82 -20.25 18.43
C LEU A 98 -37.39 -21.64 18.64
N GLU A 99 -36.62 -22.69 18.36
CA GLU A 99 -37.01 -24.08 18.61
C GLU A 99 -37.33 -24.30 20.08
N LYS A 100 -36.41 -23.94 20.97
CA LYS A 100 -36.61 -24.07 22.42
C LYS A 100 -37.84 -23.31 22.90
N TYR A 101 -38.03 -22.08 22.44
CA TYR A 101 -39.17 -21.26 22.83
C TYR A 101 -40.49 -21.83 22.30
N THR A 102 -40.50 -22.30 21.05
CA THR A 102 -41.66 -22.94 20.43
C THR A 102 -42.04 -24.21 21.19
N THR A 103 -41.08 -25.08 21.52
CA THR A 103 -41.32 -26.26 22.35
C THR A 103 -41.90 -25.90 23.71
N GLN A 104 -41.36 -24.87 24.37
CA GLN A 104 -41.89 -24.38 25.66
C GLN A 104 -43.33 -23.85 25.55
N LEU A 105 -43.67 -23.18 24.45
CA LEU A 105 -45.03 -22.73 24.19
C LEU A 105 -45.98 -23.92 24.00
N ILE A 106 -45.55 -24.94 23.24
CA ILE A 106 -46.33 -26.16 22.99
C ILE A 106 -46.57 -26.91 24.31
N GLU A 107 -45.54 -27.10 25.14
CA GLU A 107 -45.63 -27.79 26.43
C GLU A 107 -46.59 -27.10 27.40
N LYS A 108 -46.61 -25.75 27.40
CA LYS A 108 -47.48 -24.95 28.28
C LYS A 108 -48.90 -24.76 27.74
N TYR A 109 -49.19 -25.21 26.50
CA TYR A 109 -50.48 -24.97 25.87
C TYR A 109 -51.55 -25.95 26.38
N GLU A 110 -52.33 -25.50 27.36
CA GLU A 110 -53.51 -26.18 27.88
C GLU A 110 -54.75 -25.74 27.09
N ALA A 111 -55.20 -26.55 26.14
CA ALA A 111 -56.39 -26.30 25.34
C ALA A 111 -57.08 -27.62 24.94
N PRO A 112 -58.40 -27.61 24.62
CA PRO A 112 -59.09 -28.79 24.12
C PRO A 112 -58.42 -29.34 22.85
N GLU A 113 -58.38 -30.67 22.73
CA GLU A 113 -57.53 -31.45 21.81
C GLU A 113 -57.56 -30.95 20.36
N ILE A 114 -58.75 -30.59 19.85
CA ILE A 114 -58.97 -30.06 18.49
C ILE A 114 -58.24 -28.72 18.27
N SER A 115 -58.25 -27.83 19.26
CA SER A 115 -57.60 -26.51 19.18
C SER A 115 -56.09 -26.58 19.43
N ARG A 116 -55.61 -27.65 20.08
CA ARG A 116 -54.19 -27.87 20.36
C ARG A 116 -53.41 -28.19 19.10
N GLU A 117 -53.89 -29.11 18.28
CA GLU A 117 -53.19 -29.51 17.06
C GLU A 117 -53.06 -28.35 16.06
N GLU A 118 -54.13 -27.58 15.85
CA GLU A 118 -54.08 -26.39 14.99
C GLU A 118 -53.11 -25.32 15.50
N THR A 119 -53.04 -25.13 16.82
CA THR A 119 -52.14 -24.14 17.42
C THR A 119 -50.68 -24.57 17.28
N ILE A 120 -50.38 -25.87 17.46
CA ILE A 120 -49.04 -26.43 17.24
C ILE A 120 -48.61 -26.24 15.79
N LYS A 121 -49.48 -26.56 14.81
CA LYS A 121 -49.19 -26.37 13.38
C LYS A 121 -48.88 -24.91 13.03
N LYS A 122 -49.61 -23.97 13.62
CA LYS A 122 -49.34 -22.52 13.43
C LYS A 122 -47.99 -22.11 14.00
N LEU A 123 -47.66 -22.57 15.21
CA LEU A 123 -46.38 -22.29 15.86
C LEU A 123 -45.21 -22.86 15.05
N GLU A 124 -45.32 -24.09 14.56
CA GLU A 124 -44.32 -24.71 13.69
C GLU A 124 -44.16 -23.97 12.35
N CYS A 125 -45.27 -23.54 11.74
CA CYS A 125 -45.21 -22.75 10.51
C CYS A 125 -44.49 -21.40 10.74
N ILE A 126 -44.82 -20.70 11.82
CA ILE A 126 -44.17 -19.41 12.16
C ILE A 126 -42.67 -19.62 12.37
N LYS A 127 -42.28 -20.71 13.06
CA LYS A 127 -40.87 -21.09 13.22
C LYS A 127 -40.18 -21.26 11.87
N GLN A 128 -40.75 -22.10 11.00
CA GLN A 128 -40.20 -22.38 9.67
C GLN A 128 -40.12 -21.12 8.80
N LYS A 129 -41.14 -20.26 8.85
CA LYS A 129 -41.14 -18.98 8.15
C LYS A 129 -39.99 -18.09 8.61
N ALA A 130 -39.79 -17.96 9.92
CA ALA A 130 -38.68 -17.17 10.47
C ALA A 130 -37.31 -17.76 10.08
N GLU A 131 -37.17 -19.09 10.05
CA GLU A 131 -35.96 -19.77 9.55
C GLU A 131 -35.67 -19.42 8.09
N ILE A 132 -36.70 -19.41 7.24
CA ILE A 132 -36.58 -19.08 5.81
C ILE A 132 -36.26 -17.60 5.61
N GLU A 133 -36.90 -16.69 6.34
CA GLU A 133 -36.58 -15.25 6.29
C GLU A 133 -35.13 -14.99 6.67
N MET A 134 -34.59 -15.68 7.68
CA MET A 134 -33.18 -15.59 8.04
C MET A 134 -32.25 -16.11 6.91
N ASP A 135 -32.65 -17.16 6.19
CA ASP A 135 -31.91 -17.68 5.04
C ASP A 135 -31.95 -16.76 3.82
N ILE A 136 -33.04 -16.03 3.60
CA ILE A 136 -33.16 -15.04 2.53
C ILE A 136 -32.22 -13.87 2.77
N VAL A 137 -32.17 -13.34 4.00
CA VAL A 137 -31.24 -12.26 4.37
C VAL A 137 -29.78 -12.70 4.18
N LEU A 138 -29.50 -13.99 4.32
CA LEU A 138 -28.19 -14.59 4.08
C LEU A 138 -27.90 -14.91 2.60
N GLY A 139 -28.85 -14.70 1.70
CA GLY A 139 -28.73 -15.05 0.28
C GLY A 139 -28.67 -16.56 0.01
N LYS A 140 -29.05 -17.39 0.99
CA LYS A 140 -29.07 -18.86 0.87
C LYS A 140 -30.35 -19.39 0.23
N LYS A 141 -31.43 -18.63 0.34
CA LYS A 141 -32.74 -18.93 -0.23
C LYS A 141 -33.26 -17.73 -0.99
N GLY A 142 -34.12 -18.00 -1.98
CA GLY A 142 -34.84 -16.94 -2.68
C GLY A 142 -36.14 -16.58 -1.95
N GLU A 143 -36.65 -15.37 -2.18
CA GLU A 143 -37.95 -14.93 -1.65
C GLU A 143 -39.12 -15.84 -2.08
N ASN A 144 -38.95 -16.56 -3.19
CA ASN A 144 -39.89 -17.55 -3.70
C ASN A 144 -40.06 -18.78 -2.78
N GLU A 145 -39.18 -18.97 -1.80
CA GLU A 145 -39.27 -20.06 -0.82
C GLU A 145 -40.07 -19.66 0.43
N LEU A 146 -40.56 -18.41 0.52
CA LEU A 146 -41.38 -17.95 1.63
C LEU A 146 -42.69 -18.73 1.72
N ILE A 147 -42.97 -19.26 2.91
CA ILE A 147 -44.22 -19.95 3.22
C ILE A 147 -45.23 -18.99 3.87
N SER A 148 -46.52 -19.20 3.57
CA SER A 148 -47.63 -18.51 4.23
C SER A 148 -48.18 -19.36 5.37
N CYS A 149 -48.31 -18.76 6.55
CA CYS A 149 -48.91 -19.40 7.73
C CYS A 149 -50.40 -19.09 7.89
N SER A 150 -51.08 -18.69 6.82
CA SER A 150 -52.52 -18.41 6.83
C SER A 150 -53.34 -19.69 6.64
N ASN A 151 -54.36 -19.87 7.48
CA ASN A 151 -55.33 -20.96 7.40
C ASN A 151 -56.12 -20.90 6.08
N ASN A 152 -56.30 -22.05 5.44
CA ASN A 152 -57.63 -22.44 4.96
C ASN A 152 -58.28 -23.26 6.08
#